data_AF-A0A386WMD9-F1
#
_entry.id   AF-A0A386WMD9-F1
#
_cell.length_a   1.000
_cell.length_b   1.000
_cell.length_c   1.000
_cell.angle_alpha   90.00
_cell.angle_beta   90.00
_cell.angle_gamma   90.00
#
_symmetry.space_group_name_H-M   'P 1'
#
loop_
_entity.id
_entity.type
_entity.pdbx_description
1 polymer ?
#
loop_
_entity_poly.entity_id
_entity_poly.type
_entity_poly.pdbx_seq_one_letter_code
_entity_poly.pdbx_strand_id
1 'polypeptide(L)'
;MSTTKRDRVRPRPDAPALVALLLGVAGVGYRLVLTLLTVPASNSDEATFGLAALHIAERGERPVFLYGQRYMGVLESYLAAPLVGWAGPSWPLLRLPLLALFAVFLWLAYRLTRRLFSPWLAVVVVGLLALGSERVVRDQLTAVGGRPEVKPAVLAMLLIAVALGGRRVRHHWLATGAFGLLAGLALWSDWLIAPYLLVAAVVLAVAVPRDLIGWPGVLLVVGFLAGIAPVVKDNLVAPPGQDSLSVFREISTKEGVAPSLAERLRGGLLDGVPLASGMCPMDGCARWAQWFGVLYPVLLVAAAGLGLLAYRRAADHAARVRAVAILALVAGAALTLLAYVRSPLAATDPLGNARYLSVLQISLPAVLWPLWLAAAHALRGTAGWAARLGGATAAVVLAGLTAATLAGTVAFLTGVPGVRDEELTARRLADAVRGAGLHEVYGDYWTCNRLIFNTGETVSCGVLDGALTPGQNRYPAYWQRVARAPRPGYVVAVGSPAERTLRRLLGDRADAAVVAEVGGSRVYHPERAVRPWR
;
A
#
# COMPACT_ATOMS: atom_id res chain seq x y z
N MET A 1 -59.87 12.97 -0.57
CA MET A 1 -58.52 12.48 -0.88
C MET A 1 -57.55 13.66 -0.80
N SER A 2 -56.68 13.69 0.21
CA SER A 2 -55.54 14.61 0.24
C SER A 2 -54.35 13.83 0.78
N THR A 3 -53.48 13.40 -0.13
CA THR A 3 -52.22 12.73 0.15
C THR A 3 -51.18 13.78 0.55
N THR A 4 -50.90 13.88 1.83
CA THR A 4 -49.77 14.66 2.36
C THR A 4 -48.45 14.04 1.88
N LYS A 5 -47.79 14.74 0.94
CA LYS A 5 -46.37 14.52 0.63
C LYS A 5 -45.57 14.73 1.91
N ARG A 6 -45.10 13.64 2.52
CA ARG A 6 -44.02 13.70 3.51
C ARG A 6 -42.76 14.17 2.79
N ASP A 7 -42.44 15.46 2.96
CA ASP A 7 -41.14 15.99 2.60
C ASP A 7 -40.07 15.14 3.29
N ARG A 8 -39.30 14.41 2.49
CA ARG A 8 -38.11 13.68 2.95
C ARG A 8 -37.05 14.72 3.29
N VAL A 9 -37.12 15.27 4.52
CA VAL A 9 -36.03 16.04 5.10
C VAL A 9 -34.78 15.17 5.04
N ARG A 10 -33.82 15.54 4.18
CA ARG A 10 -32.51 14.86 4.13
C ARG A 10 -31.88 15.03 5.52
N PRO A 11 -31.52 13.95 6.22
CA PRO A 11 -30.94 14.08 7.55
C PRO A 11 -29.64 14.86 7.45
N ARG A 12 -29.55 15.98 8.16
CA ARG A 12 -28.30 16.74 8.30
C ARG A 12 -27.24 15.82 8.95
N PRO A 13 -25.96 15.88 8.52
CA PRO A 13 -24.91 15.12 9.18
C PRO A 13 -24.84 15.53 10.65
N ASP A 14 -24.71 14.54 11.54
CA ASP A 14 -24.47 14.81 12.96
C ASP A 14 -23.04 15.32 13.18
N ALA A 15 -22.78 15.94 14.34
CA ALA A 15 -21.49 16.57 14.62
C ALA A 15 -20.27 15.64 14.38
N PRO A 16 -20.28 14.35 14.81
CA PRO A 16 -19.16 13.44 14.51
C PRO A 16 -18.95 13.22 13.01
N ALA A 17 -20.02 13.15 12.21
CA ALA A 17 -19.87 13.01 10.75
C ALA A 17 -19.26 14.26 10.12
N LEU A 18 -19.64 15.45 10.57
CA LEU A 18 -19.07 16.70 10.07
C LEU A 18 -17.57 16.81 10.43
N VAL A 19 -17.19 16.52 11.67
CA VAL A 19 -15.78 16.56 12.09
C VAL A 19 -14.93 15.54 11.34
N ALA A 20 -15.42 14.29 11.20
CA ALA A 20 -14.72 13.29 10.40
C ALA A 20 -14.59 13.69 8.93
N LEU A 21 -15.61 14.34 8.35
CA LEU A 21 -15.55 14.86 6.98
C LEU A 21 -14.47 15.95 6.85
N LEU A 22 -14.42 16.91 7.77
CA LEU A 22 -13.41 17.98 7.74
C LEU A 22 -11.99 17.40 7.86
N LEU A 23 -11.77 16.49 8.81
CA LEU A 23 -10.48 15.81 8.96
C LEU A 23 -10.12 14.98 7.73
N GLY A 24 -11.08 14.25 7.16
CA GLY A 24 -10.88 13.45 5.96
C GLY A 24 -10.55 14.31 4.74
N VAL A 25 -11.26 15.42 4.52
CA VAL A 25 -10.98 16.38 3.45
C VAL A 25 -9.60 17.01 3.63
N ALA A 26 -9.21 17.38 4.85
CA ALA A 26 -7.87 17.88 5.14
C ALA A 26 -6.79 16.83 4.82
N GLY A 27 -7.00 15.56 5.22
CA GLY A 27 -6.07 14.46 4.95
C GLY A 27 -5.93 14.11 3.46
N VAL A 28 -7.03 14.20 2.69
CA VAL A 28 -7.03 14.04 1.23
C VAL A 28 -6.37 15.24 0.56
N GLY A 29 -6.68 16.47 0.98
CA GLY A 29 -6.06 17.69 0.46
C GLY A 29 -4.56 17.73 0.69
N TYR A 30 -4.10 17.36 1.88
CA TYR A 30 -2.69 17.15 2.20
C TYR A 30 -2.01 16.21 1.20
N ARG A 31 -2.60 15.03 0.96
CA ARG A 31 -2.06 14.03 0.02
C ARG A 31 -2.17 14.44 -1.44
N LEU A 32 -3.18 15.24 -1.81
CA LEU A 32 -3.28 15.84 -3.13
C LEU A 32 -2.10 16.77 -3.38
N VAL A 33 -1.79 17.65 -2.43
CA VAL A 33 -0.61 18.54 -2.54
C VAL A 33 0.66 17.72 -2.72
N LEU A 34 0.87 16.69 -1.90
CA LEU A 34 2.04 15.80 -2.05
C LEU A 34 2.07 15.10 -3.42
N THR A 35 0.93 14.61 -3.90
CA THR A 35 0.80 13.98 -5.22
C THR A 35 1.21 14.94 -6.34
N LEU A 36 0.73 16.18 -6.31
CA LEU A 36 1.08 17.21 -7.29
C LEU A 36 2.57 17.57 -7.25
N LEU A 37 3.18 17.51 -6.06
CA LEU A 37 4.61 17.71 -5.87
C LEU A 37 5.44 16.46 -6.18
N THR A 38 4.82 15.33 -6.56
CA THR A 38 5.47 14.02 -6.77
C THR A 38 6.23 13.55 -5.52
N VAL A 39 5.60 13.73 -4.35
CA VAL A 39 6.09 13.30 -3.05
C VAL A 39 5.20 12.17 -2.52
N PRO A 40 5.75 11.04 -2.04
CA PRO A 40 7.18 10.69 -1.91
C PRO A 40 7.89 10.55 -3.26
N ALA A 41 9.23 10.53 -3.25
CA ALA A 41 10.03 10.46 -4.47
C ALA A 41 9.61 9.28 -5.35
N SER A 42 9.55 9.55 -6.67
CA SER A 42 9.31 8.51 -7.67
C SER A 42 10.45 7.50 -7.69
N ASN A 43 10.18 6.25 -8.07
CA ASN A 43 11.22 5.23 -8.18
C ASN A 43 10.95 4.23 -9.32
N SER A 44 11.90 3.34 -9.59
CA SER A 44 11.79 2.36 -10.67
C SER A 44 10.74 1.27 -10.44
N ASP A 45 10.40 0.95 -9.18
CA ASP A 45 9.29 0.04 -8.89
C ASP A 45 7.97 0.66 -9.36
N GLU A 46 7.71 1.90 -8.95
CA GLU A 46 6.52 2.65 -9.34
C GLU A 46 6.48 2.97 -10.84
N ALA A 47 7.63 3.29 -11.44
CA ALA A 47 7.74 3.48 -12.87
C ALA A 47 7.26 2.26 -13.65
N THR A 48 7.50 1.04 -13.14
CA THR A 48 7.07 -0.20 -13.80
C THR A 48 5.54 -0.28 -13.87
N PHE A 49 4.82 0.20 -12.85
CA PHE A 49 3.36 0.34 -12.90
C PHE A 49 2.92 1.43 -13.89
N GLY A 50 3.65 2.55 -13.95
CA GLY A 50 3.43 3.61 -14.93
C GLY A 50 3.60 3.14 -16.38
N LEU A 51 4.64 2.35 -16.65
CA LEU A 51 4.89 1.75 -17.96
C LEU A 51 3.81 0.72 -18.33
N ALA A 52 3.37 -0.10 -17.38
CA ALA A 52 2.22 -0.99 -17.60
C ALA A 52 0.94 -0.19 -17.93
N ALA A 53 0.72 0.97 -17.29
CA ALA A 53 -0.41 1.83 -17.58
C ALA A 53 -0.34 2.42 -19.01
N LEU A 54 0.85 2.85 -19.46
CA LEU A 54 1.09 3.29 -20.84
C LEU A 54 0.80 2.16 -21.83
N HIS A 55 1.33 0.96 -21.58
CA HIS A 55 1.12 -0.19 -22.48
C HIS A 55 -0.36 -0.61 -22.55
N ILE A 56 -1.10 -0.55 -21.44
CA ILE A 56 -2.56 -0.78 -21.44
C ILE A 56 -3.26 0.25 -22.33
N ALA A 57 -2.93 1.53 -22.17
CA ALA A 57 -3.62 2.62 -22.83
C ALA A 57 -3.28 2.74 -24.33
N GLU A 58 -2.01 2.60 -24.69
CA GLU A 58 -1.51 2.86 -26.04
C GLU A 58 -1.48 1.61 -26.92
N ARG A 59 -1.24 0.43 -26.32
CA ARG A 59 -1.04 -0.84 -27.04
C ARG A 59 -2.14 -1.85 -26.83
N GLY A 60 -3.09 -1.57 -25.92
CA GLY A 60 -4.12 -2.53 -25.54
C GLY A 60 -3.57 -3.78 -24.86
N GLU A 61 -2.35 -3.71 -24.31
CA GLU A 61 -1.77 -4.81 -23.54
C GLU A 61 -2.62 -5.11 -22.31
N ARG A 62 -2.60 -6.37 -21.87
CA ARG A 62 -3.35 -6.85 -20.71
C ARG A 62 -2.42 -7.52 -19.71
N PRO A 63 -1.46 -6.77 -19.14
CA PRO A 63 -0.57 -7.33 -18.12
C PRO A 63 -1.41 -7.83 -16.94
N VAL A 64 -1.11 -9.04 -16.47
CA VAL A 64 -1.76 -9.62 -15.29
C VAL A 64 -0.98 -9.26 -14.04
N PHE A 65 0.35 -9.33 -14.13
CA PHE A 65 1.25 -9.07 -13.03
C PHE A 65 2.26 -7.97 -13.39
N LEU A 66 2.91 -7.44 -12.37
CA LEU A 66 4.00 -6.50 -12.52
C LEU A 66 5.11 -7.13 -13.38
N TYR A 67 5.65 -6.36 -14.32
CA TYR A 67 6.72 -6.86 -15.18
C TYR A 67 7.91 -7.38 -14.34
N GLY A 68 8.35 -8.60 -14.64
CA GLY A 68 9.39 -9.32 -13.92
C GLY A 68 8.98 -9.89 -12.55
N GLN A 69 7.72 -9.77 -12.11
CA GLN A 69 7.21 -10.30 -10.84
C GLN A 69 5.81 -10.89 -11.00
N ARG A 70 5.72 -12.17 -11.33
CA ARG A 70 4.46 -12.88 -11.59
C ARG A 70 3.64 -13.23 -10.33
N TYR A 71 3.60 -12.35 -9.33
CA TYR A 71 2.80 -12.56 -8.11
C TYR A 71 2.07 -11.29 -7.63
N MET A 72 2.45 -10.11 -8.13
CA MET A 72 1.89 -8.82 -7.74
C MET A 72 1.00 -8.30 -8.86
N GLY A 73 -0.29 -8.12 -8.60
CA GLY A 73 -1.25 -7.64 -9.60
C GLY A 73 -1.04 -6.18 -9.98
N VAL A 74 -1.47 -5.80 -11.19
CA VAL A 74 -1.30 -4.44 -11.74
C VAL A 74 -2.62 -3.66 -11.80
N LEU A 75 -3.53 -3.91 -10.85
CA LEU A 75 -4.84 -3.24 -10.80
C LEU A 75 -4.69 -1.71 -10.79
N GLU A 76 -3.70 -1.18 -10.09
CA GLU A 76 -3.38 0.24 -10.06
C GLU A 76 -3.06 0.82 -11.45
N SER A 77 -2.33 0.07 -12.28
CA SER A 77 -2.03 0.46 -13.67
C SER A 77 -3.29 0.51 -14.53
N TYR A 78 -4.23 -0.42 -14.36
CA TYR A 78 -5.52 -0.37 -15.05
C TYR A 78 -6.35 0.85 -14.64
N LEU A 79 -6.31 1.24 -13.37
CA LEU A 79 -6.99 2.45 -12.90
C LEU A 79 -6.34 3.73 -13.44
N ALA A 80 -5.02 3.74 -13.59
CA ALA A 80 -4.26 4.88 -14.10
C ALA A 80 -4.24 4.99 -15.64
N ALA A 81 -4.40 3.88 -16.36
CA ALA A 81 -4.28 3.82 -17.82
C ALA A 81 -5.13 4.86 -18.56
N PRO A 82 -6.41 5.14 -18.22
CA PRO A 82 -7.17 6.18 -18.91
C PRO A 82 -6.60 7.59 -18.74
N LEU A 83 -6.02 7.90 -17.57
CA LEU A 83 -5.45 9.22 -17.28
C LEU A 83 -4.10 9.41 -17.97
N VAL A 84 -3.24 8.39 -17.88
CA VAL A 84 -1.91 8.39 -18.49
C VAL A 84 -2.01 8.30 -20.01
N GLY A 85 -2.96 7.52 -20.56
CA GLY A 85 -3.21 7.48 -22.00
C GLY A 85 -3.71 8.81 -22.59
N TRP A 86 -4.39 9.62 -21.78
CA TRP A 86 -4.88 10.93 -22.22
C TRP A 86 -3.78 12.00 -22.21
N ALA A 87 -2.91 12.01 -21.21
CA ALA A 87 -1.94 13.09 -20.99
C ALA A 87 -0.47 12.69 -21.20
N GLY A 88 -0.19 11.42 -21.47
CA GLY A 88 1.16 10.87 -21.50
C GLY A 88 1.72 10.55 -20.10
N PRO A 89 3.03 10.22 -20.01
CA PRO A 89 3.67 9.84 -18.75
C PRO A 89 3.63 10.97 -17.72
N SER A 90 3.01 10.70 -16.57
CA SER A 90 2.86 11.69 -15.50
C SER A 90 2.71 11.04 -14.13
N TRP A 91 3.64 11.33 -13.23
CA TRP A 91 3.61 10.80 -11.85
C TRP A 91 2.36 11.22 -11.07
N PRO A 92 1.92 12.50 -11.08
CA PRO A 92 0.68 12.85 -10.41
C PRO A 92 -0.53 12.08 -10.96
N LEU A 93 -0.64 11.91 -12.28
CA LEU A 93 -1.77 11.19 -12.89
C LEU A 93 -1.75 9.69 -12.56
N LEU A 94 -0.55 9.09 -12.44
CA LEU A 94 -0.39 7.71 -11.98
C LEU A 94 -0.93 7.51 -10.55
N ARG A 95 -0.79 8.54 -9.69
CA ARG A 95 -1.16 8.48 -8.26
C ARG A 95 -2.59 8.95 -7.96
N LEU A 96 -3.25 9.68 -8.86
CA LEU A 96 -4.63 10.17 -8.67
C LEU A 96 -5.64 9.07 -8.34
N PRO A 97 -5.64 7.88 -9.00
CA PRO A 97 -6.53 6.79 -8.62
C PRO A 97 -6.28 6.30 -7.19
N LEU A 98 -5.03 6.30 -6.73
CA LEU A 98 -4.66 5.89 -5.38
C LEU A 98 -5.16 6.90 -4.33
N LEU A 99 -5.12 8.19 -4.66
CA LEU A 99 -5.73 9.23 -3.83
C LEU A 99 -7.25 9.03 -3.70
N ALA A 100 -7.93 8.65 -4.78
CA ALA A 100 -9.36 8.31 -4.75
C ALA A 100 -9.62 7.08 -3.89
N LEU A 101 -8.80 6.03 -4.01
CA LEU A 101 -8.87 4.83 -3.16
C LEU A 101 -8.64 5.18 -1.67
N PHE A 102 -7.72 6.10 -1.36
CA PHE A 102 -7.51 6.59 -0.01
C PHE A 102 -8.75 7.35 0.53
N ALA A 103 -9.38 8.19 -0.27
CA ALA A 103 -10.62 8.88 0.13
C ALA A 103 -11.76 7.88 0.41
N VAL A 104 -11.90 6.84 -0.43
CA VAL A 104 -12.84 5.74 -0.22
C VAL A 104 -12.49 4.96 1.06
N PHE A 105 -11.21 4.71 1.30
CA PHE A 105 -10.73 4.05 2.52
C PHE A 105 -11.11 4.83 3.78
N LEU A 106 -10.87 6.15 3.84
CA LEU A 106 -11.29 6.99 4.97
C LEU A 106 -12.80 6.96 5.19
N TRP A 107 -13.57 7.06 4.11
CA TRP A 107 -15.03 7.00 4.18
C TRP A 107 -15.52 5.65 4.71
N LEU A 108 -14.99 4.53 4.19
CA LEU A 108 -15.34 3.19 4.67
C LEU A 108 -14.86 2.95 6.10
N ALA A 109 -13.68 3.46 6.48
CA ALA A 109 -13.16 3.35 7.84
C ALA A 109 -14.05 4.07 8.84
N TYR A 110 -14.51 5.29 8.50
CA TYR A 110 -15.51 6.01 9.29
C TYR A 110 -16.79 5.19 9.45
N ARG A 111 -17.32 4.69 8.33
CA ARG A 111 -18.59 3.94 8.29
C ARG A 111 -18.51 2.65 9.11
N LEU A 112 -17.44 1.88 8.95
CA LEU A 112 -17.23 0.64 9.70
C LEU A 112 -17.05 0.93 11.19
N THR A 113 -16.19 1.89 11.53
CA THR A 113 -15.91 2.22 12.94
C THR A 113 -17.16 2.71 13.66
N ARG A 114 -17.94 3.58 13.01
CA ARG A 114 -19.20 4.07 13.57
C ARG A 114 -20.23 2.96 13.77
N ARG A 115 -20.26 1.95 12.89
CA ARG A 115 -21.20 0.82 12.96
C ARG A 115 -20.79 -0.21 14.01
N LEU A 116 -19.50 -0.47 14.16
CA LEU A 116 -18.97 -1.49 15.08
C LEU A 116 -18.74 -0.94 16.48
N PHE A 117 -18.41 0.34 16.63
CA PHE A 117 -17.98 0.91 17.90
C PHE A 117 -18.82 2.14 18.27
N SER A 118 -18.34 3.35 17.99
CA SER A 118 -19.02 4.61 18.30
C SER A 118 -18.70 5.71 17.28
N PRO A 119 -19.57 6.74 17.14
CA PRO A 119 -19.33 7.84 16.20
C PRO A 119 -18.04 8.63 16.47
N TRP A 120 -17.72 8.90 17.74
CA TRP A 120 -16.53 9.69 18.09
C TRP A 120 -15.23 8.90 17.99
N LEU A 121 -15.23 7.58 18.25
CA LEU A 121 -14.08 6.74 17.90
C LEU A 121 -13.82 6.75 16.39
N ALA A 122 -14.88 6.79 15.57
CA ALA A 122 -14.73 6.91 14.12
C ALA A 122 -14.05 8.23 13.71
N VAL A 123 -14.32 9.33 14.43
CA VAL A 123 -13.63 10.61 14.23
C VAL A 123 -12.15 10.49 14.56
N VAL A 124 -11.80 9.89 15.71
CA VAL A 124 -10.38 9.69 16.11
C VAL A 124 -9.63 8.84 15.09
N VAL A 125 -10.24 7.74 14.63
CA VAL A 125 -9.65 6.85 13.61
C VAL A 125 -9.43 7.60 12.31
N VAL A 126 -10.42 8.36 11.82
CA VAL A 126 -10.26 9.17 10.60
C VAL A 126 -9.20 10.25 10.79
N GLY A 127 -9.16 10.91 11.95
CA GLY A 127 -8.16 11.93 12.27
C GLY A 127 -6.73 11.38 12.23
N LEU A 128 -6.49 10.20 12.81
CA LEU A 128 -5.18 9.55 12.75
C LEU A 128 -4.83 9.09 11.33
N LEU A 129 -5.78 8.52 10.59
CA LEU A 129 -5.55 8.10 9.20
C LEU A 129 -5.37 9.29 8.23
N ALA A 130 -5.90 10.46 8.57
CA ALA A 130 -5.73 11.70 7.81
C ALA A 130 -4.31 12.26 7.95
N LEU A 131 -3.60 11.96 9.05
CA LEU A 131 -2.18 12.20 9.21
C LEU A 131 -1.34 11.12 8.50
N GLY A 132 -0.02 11.29 8.43
CA GLY A 132 0.87 10.25 7.92
C GLY A 132 2.30 10.71 7.78
N SER A 133 3.24 9.95 8.36
CA SER A 133 4.66 10.06 8.02
C SER A 133 4.93 9.51 6.61
N GLU A 134 6.16 9.63 6.13
CA GLU A 134 6.56 9.18 4.80
C GLU A 134 6.13 7.73 4.50
N ARG A 135 6.34 6.79 5.43
CA ARG A 135 5.94 5.37 5.26
C ARG A 135 4.46 5.25 4.93
N VAL A 136 3.62 5.89 5.74
CA VAL A 136 2.16 5.83 5.64
C VAL A 136 1.69 6.43 4.33
N VAL A 137 2.24 7.58 3.95
CA VAL A 137 1.89 8.26 2.71
C VAL A 137 2.36 7.44 1.50
N ARG A 138 3.58 6.89 1.53
CA ARG A 138 4.13 6.04 0.47
C ARG A 138 3.25 4.81 0.23
N ASP A 139 2.77 4.16 1.29
CA ASP A 139 1.87 3.02 1.19
C ASP A 139 0.44 3.35 0.74
N GLN A 140 0.11 4.63 0.59
CA GLN A 140 -1.20 5.09 0.15
C GLN A 140 -1.17 5.76 -1.22
N LEU A 141 -0.03 6.35 -1.61
CA LEU A 141 0.08 7.17 -2.82
C LEU A 141 1.04 6.63 -3.87
N THR A 142 1.89 5.64 -3.57
CA THR A 142 2.81 5.08 -4.57
C THR A 142 2.16 3.87 -5.24
N ALA A 143 2.23 3.79 -6.57
CA ALA A 143 1.75 2.62 -7.31
C ALA A 143 2.77 1.48 -7.22
N VAL A 144 2.50 0.50 -6.36
CA VAL A 144 3.40 -0.63 -6.06
C VAL A 144 2.64 -1.93 -5.80
N GLY A 145 1.33 -1.94 -6.04
CA GLY A 145 0.41 -3.03 -5.78
C GLY A 145 0.16 -3.28 -4.29
N GLY A 146 -1.05 -3.74 -3.98
CA GLY A 146 -1.31 -4.50 -2.76
C GLY A 146 -1.54 -3.73 -1.48
N ARG A 147 -1.66 -2.40 -1.54
CA ARG A 147 -1.76 -1.56 -0.33
C ARG A 147 -2.87 -0.53 -0.42
N PRO A 148 -2.93 0.34 -1.45
CA PRO A 148 -3.97 1.37 -1.53
C PRO A 148 -5.36 0.79 -1.81
N GLU A 149 -5.46 -0.24 -2.66
CA GLU A 149 -6.71 -0.83 -3.15
C GLU A 149 -7.27 -1.93 -2.23
N VAL A 150 -6.41 -2.69 -1.56
CA VAL A 150 -6.84 -3.82 -0.71
C VAL A 150 -7.52 -3.35 0.58
N LYS A 151 -7.08 -2.21 1.14
CA LYS A 151 -7.65 -1.62 2.36
C LYS A 151 -9.13 -1.27 2.22
N PRO A 152 -9.56 -0.45 1.23
CA PRO A 152 -10.98 -0.17 1.03
C PRO A 152 -11.76 -1.43 0.64
N ALA A 153 -11.18 -2.37 -0.12
CA ALA A 153 -11.83 -3.62 -0.47
C ALA A 153 -12.23 -4.43 0.78
N VAL A 154 -11.32 -4.62 1.74
CA VAL A 154 -11.61 -5.33 3.00
C VAL A 154 -12.64 -4.60 3.84
N LEU A 155 -12.54 -3.27 3.98
CA LEU A 155 -13.54 -2.51 4.74
C LEU A 155 -14.93 -2.59 4.11
N ALA A 156 -15.02 -2.56 2.78
CA ALA A 156 -16.27 -2.76 2.05
C ALA A 156 -16.84 -4.16 2.29
N MET A 157 -16.01 -5.21 2.22
CA MET A 157 -16.41 -6.59 2.51
C MET A 157 -16.96 -6.76 3.93
N LEU A 158 -16.28 -6.19 4.93
CA LEU A 158 -16.75 -6.23 6.32
C LEU A 158 -18.06 -5.46 6.49
N LEU A 159 -18.22 -4.29 5.85
CA LEU A 159 -19.46 -3.53 5.86
C LEU A 159 -20.62 -4.29 5.18
N ILE A 160 -20.35 -4.97 4.07
CA ILE A 160 -21.31 -5.84 3.39
C ILE A 160 -21.77 -6.95 4.33
N ALA A 161 -20.84 -7.70 4.91
CA ALA A 161 -21.16 -8.82 5.80
C ALA A 161 -21.96 -8.36 7.03
N VAL A 162 -21.57 -7.25 7.65
CA VAL A 162 -22.31 -6.66 8.80
C VAL A 162 -23.69 -6.16 8.39
N ALA A 163 -23.84 -5.57 7.19
CA ALA A 163 -25.14 -5.10 6.69
C ALA A 163 -26.09 -6.26 6.35
N LEU A 164 -25.55 -7.36 5.81
CA LEU A 164 -26.27 -8.60 5.53
C LEU A 164 -26.76 -9.26 6.83
N GLY A 165 -25.88 -9.41 7.83
CA GLY A 165 -26.24 -9.95 9.14
C GLY A 165 -27.29 -9.11 9.88
N GLY A 166 -27.30 -7.80 9.63
CA GLY A 166 -28.34 -6.89 10.12
C GLY A 166 -29.61 -6.81 9.26
N ARG A 167 -29.73 -7.61 8.19
CA ARG A 167 -30.84 -7.59 7.20
C ARG A 167 -31.14 -6.20 6.64
N ARG A 168 -30.10 -5.38 6.44
CA ARG A 168 -30.22 -4.00 5.94
C ARG A 168 -30.02 -3.86 4.43
N VAL A 169 -29.78 -4.98 3.74
CA VAL A 169 -29.49 -5.02 2.31
C VAL A 169 -30.68 -5.65 1.60
N ARG A 170 -31.34 -4.89 0.72
CA ARG A 170 -32.47 -5.38 -0.08
C ARG A 170 -32.03 -6.49 -1.04
N HIS A 171 -30.95 -6.22 -1.78
CA HIS A 171 -30.40 -7.12 -2.80
C HIS A 171 -29.24 -7.92 -2.22
N HIS A 172 -29.55 -8.81 -1.26
CA HIS A 172 -28.54 -9.57 -0.53
C HIS A 172 -27.66 -10.44 -1.44
N TRP A 173 -28.24 -11.02 -2.50
CA TRP A 173 -27.52 -11.81 -3.51
C TRP A 173 -26.44 -11.00 -4.27
N LEU A 174 -26.74 -9.77 -4.71
CA LEU A 174 -25.76 -8.88 -5.33
C LEU A 174 -24.65 -8.48 -4.37
N ALA A 175 -24.99 -8.21 -3.10
CA ALA A 175 -24.00 -7.83 -2.10
C ALA A 175 -23.04 -9.00 -1.80
N THR A 176 -23.55 -10.23 -1.74
CA THR A 176 -22.71 -11.43 -1.61
C THR A 176 -21.83 -11.65 -2.86
N GLY A 177 -22.35 -11.43 -4.06
CA GLY A 177 -21.55 -11.46 -5.29
C GLY A 177 -20.45 -10.39 -5.33
N ALA A 178 -20.78 -9.17 -4.92
CA ALA A 178 -19.81 -8.08 -4.80
C ALA A 178 -18.71 -8.38 -3.75
N PHE A 179 -19.07 -9.04 -2.65
CA PHE A 179 -18.08 -9.55 -1.69
C PHE A 179 -17.09 -10.50 -2.37
N GLY A 180 -17.60 -11.46 -3.14
CA GLY A 180 -16.76 -12.40 -3.89
C GLY A 180 -15.82 -11.69 -4.85
N LEU A 181 -16.34 -10.77 -5.66
CA LEU A 181 -15.56 -9.96 -6.59
C LEU A 181 -14.44 -9.19 -5.91
N LEU A 182 -14.74 -8.52 -4.79
CA LEU A 182 -13.73 -7.79 -4.01
C LEU A 182 -12.66 -8.72 -3.43
N ALA A 183 -13.04 -9.92 -2.98
CA ALA A 183 -12.09 -10.90 -2.47
C ALA A 183 -11.15 -11.41 -3.59
N GLY A 184 -11.69 -11.70 -4.78
CA GLY A 184 -10.90 -12.11 -5.94
C GLY A 184 -9.95 -11.02 -6.43
N LEU A 185 -10.44 -9.78 -6.53
CA LEU A 185 -9.61 -8.61 -6.92
C LEU A 185 -8.51 -8.31 -5.90
N ALA A 186 -8.83 -8.37 -4.60
CA ALA A 186 -7.85 -8.15 -3.54
C ALA A 186 -6.75 -9.23 -3.54
N LEU A 187 -7.13 -10.49 -3.80
CA LEU A 187 -6.17 -11.59 -3.91
C LEU A 187 -5.34 -11.53 -5.21
N TRP A 188 -5.90 -11.03 -6.31
CA TRP A 188 -5.12 -10.74 -7.52
C TRP A 188 -4.10 -9.63 -7.28
N SER A 189 -4.49 -8.57 -6.59
CA SER A 189 -3.64 -7.44 -6.25
C SER A 189 -2.41 -7.87 -5.43
N ASP A 190 -2.60 -8.44 -4.24
CA ASP A 190 -1.50 -8.88 -3.38
C ASP A 190 -1.97 -9.92 -2.35
N TRP A 191 -1.15 -10.94 -2.12
CA TRP A 191 -1.43 -12.03 -1.18
C TRP A 191 -1.20 -11.63 0.28
N LEU A 192 -0.53 -10.50 0.53
CA LEU A 192 -0.36 -9.92 1.86
C LEU A 192 -1.70 -9.71 2.58
N ILE A 193 -2.79 -9.46 1.84
CA ILE A 193 -4.13 -9.25 2.41
C ILE A 193 -4.83 -10.54 2.86
N ALA A 194 -4.28 -11.72 2.56
CA ALA A 194 -4.92 -13.01 2.84
C ALA A 194 -5.43 -13.18 4.30
N PRO A 195 -4.72 -12.74 5.35
CA PRO A 195 -5.24 -12.78 6.72
C PRO A 195 -6.57 -12.04 6.90
N TYR A 196 -6.73 -10.89 6.23
CA TYR A 196 -7.96 -10.11 6.28
C TYR A 196 -9.07 -10.70 5.41
N LEU A 197 -8.74 -11.32 4.28
CA LEU A 197 -9.72 -12.05 3.45
C LEU A 197 -10.32 -13.22 4.22
N LEU A 198 -9.47 -13.99 4.92
CA LEU A 198 -9.90 -15.12 5.74
C LEU A 198 -10.90 -14.68 6.82
N VAL A 199 -10.55 -13.68 7.61
CA VAL A 199 -11.43 -13.23 8.70
C VAL A 199 -12.69 -12.53 8.18
N ALA A 200 -12.63 -11.84 7.03
CA ALA A 200 -13.83 -11.28 6.39
C ALA A 200 -14.78 -12.40 5.90
N ALA A 201 -14.25 -13.49 5.34
CA ALA A 201 -15.03 -14.64 4.93
C ALA A 201 -15.73 -15.31 6.12
N VAL A 202 -15.05 -15.40 7.28
CA VAL A 202 -15.66 -15.88 8.53
C VAL A 202 -16.83 -14.98 8.95
N VAL A 203 -16.68 -13.65 8.87
CA VAL A 203 -17.79 -12.72 9.20
C VAL A 203 -18.96 -12.92 8.25
N LEU A 204 -18.72 -13.10 6.94
CA LEU A 204 -19.78 -13.39 5.97
C LEU A 204 -20.49 -14.71 6.27
N ALA A 205 -19.75 -15.77 6.55
CA ALA A 205 -20.29 -17.09 6.88
C ALA A 205 -21.17 -17.07 8.12
N VAL A 206 -20.78 -16.31 9.15
CA VAL A 206 -21.61 -16.09 10.33
C VAL A 206 -22.81 -15.19 10.02
N ALA A 207 -22.65 -14.18 9.16
CA ALA A 207 -23.71 -13.24 8.83
C ALA A 207 -24.88 -13.89 8.10
N VAL A 208 -24.59 -14.77 7.12
CA VAL A 208 -25.60 -15.33 6.20
C VAL A 208 -25.36 -16.81 5.88
N PRO A 209 -25.28 -17.72 6.88
CA PRO A 209 -24.90 -19.12 6.67
C PRO A 209 -25.82 -19.86 5.70
N ARG A 210 -27.13 -19.54 5.69
CA ARG A 210 -28.11 -20.17 4.81
C ARG A 210 -28.03 -19.67 3.37
N ASP A 211 -27.75 -18.38 3.17
CA ASP A 211 -27.67 -17.77 1.84
C ASP A 211 -26.47 -18.31 1.05
N LEU A 212 -25.41 -18.74 1.75
CA LEU A 212 -24.22 -19.34 1.14
C LEU A 212 -24.48 -20.69 0.46
N ILE A 213 -25.57 -21.38 0.79
CA ILE A 213 -25.96 -22.65 0.17
C ILE A 213 -26.86 -22.42 -1.06
N GLY A 214 -27.42 -21.21 -1.23
CA GLY A 214 -28.32 -20.86 -2.32
C GLY A 214 -27.66 -20.07 -3.45
N TRP A 215 -28.51 -19.41 -4.25
CA TRP A 215 -28.08 -18.49 -5.32
C TRP A 215 -27.06 -17.43 -4.85
N PRO A 216 -27.21 -16.78 -3.67
CA PRO A 216 -26.18 -15.85 -3.19
C PRO A 216 -24.78 -16.48 -3.06
N GLY A 217 -24.70 -17.75 -2.66
CA GLY A 217 -23.45 -18.51 -2.66
C GLY A 217 -22.88 -18.75 -4.05
N VAL A 218 -23.72 -19.03 -5.05
CA VAL A 218 -23.28 -19.12 -6.45
C VAL A 218 -22.68 -17.79 -6.91
N LEU A 219 -23.32 -16.66 -6.61
CA LEU A 219 -22.77 -15.34 -6.95
C LEU A 219 -21.49 -15.00 -6.21
N LEU A 220 -21.34 -15.46 -4.97
CA LEU A 220 -20.07 -15.34 -4.24
C LEU A 220 -18.94 -15.95 -5.06
N VAL A 221 -19.14 -17.19 -5.52
CA VAL A 221 -18.15 -17.94 -6.29
C VAL A 221 -17.92 -17.29 -7.66
N VAL A 222 -19.00 -16.94 -8.39
CA VAL A 222 -18.88 -16.26 -9.68
C VAL A 222 -18.17 -14.93 -9.56
N GLY A 223 -18.49 -14.13 -8.54
CA GLY A 223 -17.81 -12.87 -8.25
C GLY A 223 -16.33 -13.10 -7.97
N PHE A 224 -16.01 -14.06 -7.10
CA PHE A 224 -14.61 -14.40 -6.78
C PHE A 224 -13.82 -14.85 -8.01
N LEU A 225 -14.40 -15.76 -8.80
CA LEU A 225 -13.80 -16.23 -10.06
C LEU A 225 -13.59 -15.08 -11.05
N ALA A 226 -14.54 -14.15 -11.16
CA ALA A 226 -14.39 -12.96 -12.00
C ALA A 226 -13.24 -12.06 -11.52
N GLY A 227 -13.08 -11.88 -10.20
CA GLY A 227 -12.00 -11.08 -9.63
C GLY A 227 -10.61 -11.71 -9.80
N ILE A 228 -10.49 -13.03 -9.64
CA ILE A 228 -9.22 -13.77 -9.74
C ILE A 228 -8.93 -14.30 -11.16
N ALA A 229 -9.84 -14.12 -12.10
CA ALA A 229 -9.72 -14.60 -13.49
C ALA A 229 -8.37 -14.25 -14.16
N PRO A 230 -7.79 -13.04 -13.97
CA PRO A 230 -6.48 -12.72 -14.55
C PRO A 230 -5.38 -13.69 -14.09
N VAL A 231 -5.32 -13.99 -12.79
CA VAL A 231 -4.34 -14.92 -12.20
C VAL A 231 -4.54 -16.33 -12.73
N VAL A 232 -5.79 -16.80 -12.76
CA VAL A 232 -6.11 -18.15 -13.27
C VAL A 232 -5.66 -18.28 -14.71
N LYS A 233 -5.99 -17.30 -15.57
CA LYS A 233 -5.59 -17.29 -16.97
C LYS A 233 -4.06 -17.32 -17.12
N ASP A 234 -3.34 -16.48 -16.39
CA ASP A 234 -1.88 -16.37 -16.48
C ASP A 234 -1.17 -17.66 -16.04
N ASN A 235 -1.64 -18.27 -14.96
CA ASN A 235 -1.07 -19.51 -14.43
C ASN A 235 -1.33 -20.73 -15.35
N LEU A 236 -2.45 -20.77 -16.06
CA LEU A 236 -2.77 -21.85 -17.01
C LEU A 236 -1.84 -21.87 -18.23
N VAL A 237 -1.25 -20.73 -18.59
CA VAL A 237 -0.34 -20.60 -19.74
C VAL A 237 1.11 -20.34 -19.32
N ALA A 238 1.39 -20.33 -18.02
CA ALA A 238 2.72 -20.07 -17.50
C ALA A 238 3.69 -21.22 -17.85
N PRO A 239 4.92 -20.92 -18.31
CA PRO A 239 5.97 -21.94 -18.39
C PRO A 239 6.24 -22.56 -17.01
N PRO A 240 6.76 -23.80 -16.94
CA PRO A 240 7.12 -24.44 -15.69
C PRO A 240 8.00 -23.55 -14.80
N GLY A 241 7.63 -23.42 -13.52
CA GLY A 241 8.34 -22.59 -12.54
C GLY A 241 8.07 -21.09 -12.64
N GLN A 242 7.30 -20.63 -13.63
CA GLN A 242 6.96 -19.21 -13.80
C GLN A 242 5.49 -18.89 -13.46
N ASP A 243 4.71 -19.86 -12.99
CA ASP A 243 3.40 -19.57 -12.41
C ASP A 243 3.55 -18.78 -11.10
N SER A 244 2.48 -18.12 -10.68
CA SER A 244 2.53 -17.21 -9.54
C SER A 244 2.93 -17.87 -8.23
N LEU A 245 2.57 -19.13 -8.03
CA LEU A 245 2.87 -19.85 -6.79
C LEU A 245 4.35 -20.25 -6.76
N SER A 246 4.89 -20.74 -7.88
CA SER A 246 6.32 -21.05 -8.01
C SER A 246 7.19 -19.82 -7.76
N VAL A 247 6.88 -18.69 -8.41
CA VAL A 247 7.62 -17.43 -8.24
C VAL A 247 7.51 -16.90 -6.82
N PHE A 248 6.31 -16.94 -6.23
CA PHE A 248 6.13 -16.53 -4.83
C PHE A 248 6.93 -17.40 -3.85
N ARG A 249 6.96 -18.71 -4.08
CA ARG A 249 7.73 -19.64 -3.26
C ARG A 249 9.22 -19.33 -3.35
N GLU A 250 9.76 -19.16 -4.55
CA GLU A 250 11.17 -18.81 -4.78
C GLU A 250 11.56 -17.53 -4.02
N ILE A 251 10.73 -16.48 -4.09
CA ILE A 251 10.99 -15.22 -3.40
C ILE A 251 10.88 -15.38 -1.87
N SER A 252 10.00 -16.27 -1.40
CA SER A 252 9.76 -16.51 0.03
C SER A 252 10.75 -17.45 0.69
N THR A 253 11.49 -18.26 -0.08
CA THR A 253 12.41 -19.30 0.44
C THR A 253 13.87 -19.01 0.16
N LYS A 254 14.28 -17.73 0.11
CA LYS A 254 15.70 -17.39 -0.06
C LYS A 254 16.56 -18.01 1.03
N GLU A 255 17.61 -18.70 0.61
CA GLU A 255 18.60 -19.29 1.51
C GLU A 255 19.34 -18.20 2.29
N GLY A 256 19.56 -18.45 3.58
CA GLY A 256 20.24 -17.54 4.48
C GLY A 256 20.21 -18.04 5.91
N VAL A 257 21.12 -17.53 6.75
CA VAL A 257 21.10 -17.83 8.19
C VAL A 257 19.81 -17.27 8.78
N ALA A 258 18.99 -18.14 9.36
CA ALA A 258 17.72 -17.73 9.95
C ALA A 258 17.98 -16.81 11.16
N PRO A 259 17.52 -15.55 11.14
CA PRO A 259 17.68 -14.65 12.27
C PRO A 259 16.96 -15.19 13.50
N SER A 260 17.47 -14.83 14.68
CA SER A 260 16.87 -15.25 15.95
C SER A 260 15.45 -14.69 16.11
N LEU A 261 14.63 -15.35 16.93
CA LEU A 261 13.28 -14.86 17.24
C LEU A 261 13.34 -13.47 17.90
N ALA A 262 14.36 -13.19 18.71
CA ALA A 262 14.54 -11.90 19.36
C ALA A 262 14.75 -10.75 18.36
N GLU A 263 15.59 -10.96 17.35
CA GLU A 263 15.84 -9.96 16.28
C GLU A 263 14.57 -9.70 15.46
N ARG A 264 13.82 -10.76 15.16
CA ARG A 264 12.57 -10.66 14.38
C ARG A 264 11.45 -10.02 15.16
N LEU A 265 11.36 -10.26 16.47
CA LEU A 265 10.44 -9.54 17.35
C LEU A 265 10.83 -8.07 17.47
N ARG A 266 12.13 -7.77 17.59
CA ARG A 266 12.63 -6.40 17.67
C ARG A 266 12.26 -5.60 16.40
N GLY A 267 12.70 -6.05 15.22
CA GLY A 267 12.42 -5.32 13.99
C GLY A 267 10.95 -5.40 13.57
N GLY A 268 10.26 -6.51 13.86
CA GLY A 268 8.84 -6.67 13.55
C GLY A 268 7.91 -5.81 14.41
N LEU A 269 8.12 -5.79 15.74
CA LEU A 269 7.27 -5.08 16.69
C LEU A 269 7.78 -3.68 16.99
N LEU A 270 9.03 -3.54 17.44
CA LEU A 270 9.53 -2.27 17.99
C LEU A 270 9.81 -1.25 16.88
N ASP A 271 10.23 -1.68 15.71
CA ASP A 271 10.49 -0.80 14.58
C ASP A 271 9.33 -0.81 13.57
N GLY A 272 8.88 -2.01 13.16
CA GLY A 272 7.86 -2.17 12.12
C GLY A 272 6.49 -1.60 12.46
N VAL A 273 5.95 -1.86 13.67
CA VAL A 273 4.59 -1.40 14.04
C VAL A 273 4.51 0.12 14.19
N PRO A 274 5.43 0.80 14.93
CA PRO A 274 5.45 2.26 14.97
C PRO A 274 5.65 2.90 13.58
N LEU A 275 6.52 2.34 12.74
CA LEU A 275 6.79 2.85 11.40
C LEU A 275 5.55 2.75 10.49
N ALA A 276 4.92 1.57 10.44
CA ALA A 276 3.69 1.35 9.66
C ALA A 276 2.49 2.16 10.16
N SER A 277 2.53 2.61 11.41
CA SER A 277 1.51 3.45 12.04
C SER A 277 1.80 4.95 11.92
N GLY A 278 2.94 5.33 11.35
CA GLY A 278 3.30 6.72 11.08
C GLY A 278 3.91 7.47 12.26
N MET A 279 4.42 6.76 13.28
CA MET A 279 4.98 7.37 14.49
C MET A 279 6.48 7.70 14.40
N CYS A 280 7.16 7.21 13.38
CA CYS A 280 8.59 7.48 13.12
C CYS A 280 8.86 7.74 11.63
N PRO A 281 10.02 8.36 11.31
CA PRO A 281 10.51 8.49 9.95
C PRO A 281 11.10 7.17 9.39
N MET A 282 11.38 7.15 8.09
CA MET A 282 11.81 5.95 7.35
C MET A 282 13.23 5.46 7.66
N ASP A 283 14.08 6.34 8.17
CA ASP A 283 15.48 6.06 8.53
C ASP A 283 15.62 5.39 9.90
N GLY A 284 14.55 5.37 10.72
CA GLY A 284 14.49 4.58 11.94
C GLY A 284 13.53 5.14 12.98
N CYS A 285 13.21 4.30 13.96
CA CYS A 285 12.37 4.69 15.09
C CYS A 285 13.22 4.96 16.33
N ALA A 286 13.14 6.18 16.85
CA ALA A 286 13.76 6.52 18.12
C ALA A 286 13.16 5.66 19.25
N ARG A 287 13.92 5.42 20.34
CA ARG A 287 13.49 4.57 21.47
C ARG A 287 12.13 4.96 22.04
N TRP A 288 11.82 6.27 22.07
CA TRP A 288 10.54 6.76 22.56
C TRP A 288 9.36 6.40 21.65
N ALA A 289 9.54 6.02 20.37
CA ALA A 289 8.44 5.59 19.50
C ALA A 289 8.14 4.09 19.64
N GLN A 290 9.09 3.31 20.18
CA GLN A 290 9.02 1.85 20.24
C GLN A 290 7.96 1.32 21.23
N TRP A 291 7.49 2.14 22.19
CA TRP A 291 6.46 1.71 23.15
C TRP A 291 5.17 1.27 22.46
N PHE A 292 4.84 1.84 21.29
CA PHE A 292 3.63 1.43 20.58
C PHE A 292 3.74 0.02 20.02
N GLY A 293 4.94 -0.41 19.62
CA GLY A 293 5.21 -1.79 19.23
C GLY A 293 4.91 -2.80 20.33
N VAL A 294 5.17 -2.44 21.59
CA VAL A 294 4.84 -3.25 22.77
C VAL A 294 3.36 -3.14 23.13
N LEU A 295 2.79 -1.94 23.06
CA LEU A 295 1.39 -1.70 23.42
C LEU A 295 0.42 -2.35 22.43
N TYR A 296 0.76 -2.40 21.13
CA TYR A 296 -0.11 -2.92 20.08
C TYR A 296 -0.64 -4.34 20.36
N PRO A 297 0.20 -5.37 20.65
CA PRO A 297 -0.30 -6.70 20.99
C PRO A 297 -1.12 -6.73 22.29
N VAL A 298 -0.79 -5.90 23.29
CA VAL A 298 -1.58 -5.77 24.53
C VAL A 298 -2.98 -5.24 24.22
N LEU A 299 -3.09 -4.24 23.34
CA LEU A 299 -4.37 -3.71 22.88
C LEU A 299 -5.16 -4.71 22.06
N LEU A 300 -4.50 -5.54 21.23
CA LEU A 300 -5.18 -6.64 20.53
C LEU A 300 -5.79 -7.64 21.51
N VAL A 301 -5.06 -8.03 22.57
CA VAL A 301 -5.59 -8.95 23.60
C VAL A 301 -6.76 -8.32 24.35
N ALA A 302 -6.65 -7.05 24.74
CA ALA A 302 -7.74 -6.32 25.40
C ALA A 302 -8.98 -6.21 24.49
N ALA A 303 -8.78 -5.89 23.21
CA ALA A 303 -9.85 -5.82 22.21
C ALA A 303 -10.48 -7.20 21.95
N ALA A 304 -9.70 -8.28 21.94
CA ALA A 304 -10.23 -9.65 21.87
C ALA A 304 -11.14 -9.97 23.06
N GLY A 305 -10.69 -9.66 24.29
CA GLY A 305 -11.48 -9.87 25.50
C GLY A 305 -12.82 -9.12 25.46
N LEU A 306 -12.79 -7.84 25.07
CA LEU A 306 -14.00 -7.02 24.90
C LEU A 306 -14.90 -7.53 23.76
N GLY A 307 -14.32 -8.00 22.66
CA GLY A 307 -15.04 -8.59 21.54
C GLY A 307 -15.74 -9.90 21.92
N LEU A 308 -15.06 -10.78 22.66
CA LEU A 308 -15.63 -12.02 23.20
C LEU A 308 -16.76 -11.74 24.19
N LEU A 309 -16.59 -10.71 25.02
CA LEU A 309 -17.64 -10.28 25.94
C LEU A 309 -18.86 -9.74 25.20
N ALA A 310 -18.65 -8.93 24.14
CA ALA A 310 -19.72 -8.46 23.27
C ALA A 310 -20.43 -9.62 22.55
N TYR A 311 -19.68 -10.64 22.14
CA TYR A 311 -20.23 -11.85 21.52
C TYR A 311 -21.10 -12.64 22.51
N ARG A 312 -20.62 -12.87 23.73
CA ARG A 312 -21.36 -13.57 24.80
C ARG A 312 -22.63 -12.84 25.22
N ARG A 313 -22.63 -11.50 25.16
CA ARG A 313 -23.79 -10.66 25.51
C ARG A 313 -24.69 -10.31 24.32
N ALA A 314 -24.41 -10.84 23.12
CA ALA A 314 -25.20 -10.54 21.94
C ALA A 314 -26.61 -11.14 22.07
N ALA A 315 -27.61 -10.26 22.19
CA ALA A 315 -29.02 -10.66 22.32
C ALA A 315 -29.65 -11.09 21.00
N ASP A 316 -29.15 -10.58 19.87
CA ASP A 316 -29.65 -10.89 18.54
C ASP A 316 -28.53 -11.24 17.55
N HIS A 317 -28.92 -11.72 16.36
CA HIS A 317 -28.00 -12.11 15.30
C HIS A 317 -27.13 -10.94 14.82
N ALA A 318 -27.70 -9.73 14.73
CA ALA A 318 -26.97 -8.55 14.25
C ALA A 318 -25.87 -8.13 15.23
N ALA A 319 -26.14 -8.19 16.54
CA ALA A 319 -25.17 -7.96 17.61
C ALA A 319 -24.08 -9.03 17.61
N ARG A 320 -24.44 -10.29 17.34
CA ARG A 320 -23.47 -11.39 17.21
C ARG A 320 -22.53 -11.17 16.03
N VAL A 321 -23.07 -10.86 14.85
CA VAL A 321 -22.28 -10.55 13.64
C VAL A 321 -21.38 -9.34 13.88
N ARG A 322 -21.89 -8.30 14.54
CA ARG A 322 -21.08 -7.14 14.94
C ARG A 322 -19.90 -7.54 15.83
N ALA A 323 -20.12 -8.38 16.84
CA ALA A 323 -19.05 -8.86 17.71
C ALA A 323 -18.02 -9.72 16.96
N VAL A 324 -18.48 -10.60 16.05
CA VAL A 324 -17.59 -11.38 15.18
C VAL A 324 -16.78 -10.47 14.25
N ALA A 325 -17.35 -9.40 13.71
CA ALA A 325 -16.62 -8.42 12.91
C ALA A 325 -15.52 -7.70 13.72
N ILE A 326 -15.76 -7.38 14.99
CA ILE A 326 -14.74 -6.82 15.89
C ILE A 326 -13.61 -7.84 16.10
N LEU A 327 -13.95 -9.10 16.41
CA LEU A 327 -12.97 -10.18 16.59
C LEU A 327 -12.19 -10.47 15.30
N ALA A 328 -12.83 -10.35 14.14
CA ALA A 328 -12.20 -10.50 12.83
C ALA A 328 -11.13 -9.42 12.59
N LEU A 329 -11.39 -8.16 12.94
CA LEU A 329 -10.37 -7.10 12.88
C LEU A 329 -9.17 -7.45 13.78
N VAL A 330 -9.41 -7.90 15.01
CA VAL A 330 -8.35 -8.31 15.94
C VAL A 330 -7.54 -9.48 15.38
N ALA A 331 -8.22 -10.53 14.88
CA ALA A 331 -7.58 -11.70 14.30
C ALA A 331 -6.80 -11.37 13.03
N GLY A 332 -7.34 -10.54 12.13
CA GLY A 332 -6.65 -10.10 10.91
C GLY A 332 -5.34 -9.36 11.21
N ALA A 333 -5.36 -8.47 12.21
CA ALA A 333 -4.16 -7.79 12.68
C ALA A 333 -3.14 -8.75 13.32
N ALA A 334 -3.60 -9.65 14.21
CA ALA A 334 -2.74 -10.62 14.87
C ALA A 334 -2.08 -11.59 13.87
N LEU A 335 -2.83 -12.09 12.89
CA LEU A 335 -2.33 -12.98 11.85
C LEU A 335 -1.34 -12.27 10.92
N THR A 336 -1.61 -11.01 10.53
CA THR A 336 -0.68 -10.20 9.73
C THR A 336 0.63 -9.98 10.49
N LEU A 337 0.54 -9.61 11.77
CA LEU A 337 1.70 -9.37 12.61
C LEU A 337 2.53 -10.65 12.80
N LEU A 338 1.85 -11.77 13.06
CA LEU A 338 2.48 -13.08 13.18
C LEU A 338 3.16 -13.51 11.88
N ALA A 339 2.52 -13.28 10.73
CA ALA A 339 3.11 -13.58 9.42
C ALA A 339 4.38 -12.74 9.17
N TYR A 340 4.35 -11.45 9.49
CA TYR A 340 5.52 -10.59 9.32
C TYR A 340 6.67 -10.93 10.26
N VAL A 341 6.41 -11.07 11.57
CA VAL A 341 7.41 -11.54 12.55
C VAL A 341 7.93 -12.93 12.16
N ARG A 342 7.11 -13.73 11.47
CA ARG A 342 7.53 -15.04 10.92
C ARG A 342 8.53 -14.95 9.77
N SER A 343 8.66 -13.80 9.12
CA SER A 343 9.61 -13.57 8.03
C SER A 343 11.00 -13.21 8.55
N PRO A 344 12.08 -13.72 7.94
CA PRO A 344 13.45 -13.21 8.16
C PRO A 344 13.58 -11.71 7.87
N LEU A 345 12.76 -11.17 6.96
CA LEU A 345 12.77 -9.75 6.59
C LEU A 345 12.45 -8.82 7.77
N ALA A 346 11.73 -9.30 8.78
CA ALA A 346 11.49 -8.55 10.00
C ALA A 346 12.76 -8.32 10.84
N ALA A 347 13.87 -9.01 10.54
CA ALA A 347 15.17 -8.79 11.18
C ALA A 347 16.21 -8.21 10.22
N THR A 348 16.25 -8.67 8.97
CA THR A 348 17.32 -8.30 8.02
C THR A 348 17.11 -6.92 7.39
N ASP A 349 15.86 -6.51 7.18
CA ASP A 349 15.50 -5.18 6.64
C ASP A 349 14.11 -4.75 7.16
N PRO A 350 13.98 -4.49 8.47
CA PRO A 350 12.70 -4.19 9.08
C PRO A 350 12.11 -2.86 8.58
N LEU A 351 12.95 -1.88 8.24
CA LEU A 351 12.51 -0.55 7.81
C LEU A 351 11.96 -0.59 6.38
N GLY A 352 12.66 -1.25 5.45
CA GLY A 352 12.19 -1.44 4.07
C GLY A 352 10.91 -2.29 4.00
N ASN A 353 10.81 -3.30 4.86
CA ASN A 353 9.71 -4.29 4.84
C ASN A 353 8.57 -4.02 5.83
N ALA A 354 8.64 -2.96 6.64
CA ALA A 354 7.51 -2.50 7.48
C ALA A 354 6.23 -2.25 6.65
N ARG A 355 6.36 -2.08 5.33
CA ARG A 355 5.27 -2.05 4.35
C ARG A 355 4.27 -3.21 4.45
N TYR A 356 4.74 -4.38 4.89
CA TYR A 356 3.88 -5.56 5.07
C TYR A 356 2.89 -5.39 6.23
N LEU A 357 3.15 -4.45 7.14
CA LEU A 357 2.24 -4.08 8.22
C LEU A 357 1.31 -2.92 7.85
N SER A 358 1.37 -2.38 6.63
CA SER A 358 0.54 -1.24 6.21
C SER A 358 -0.97 -1.51 6.33
N VAL A 359 -1.39 -2.77 6.21
CA VAL A 359 -2.78 -3.22 6.34
C VAL A 359 -3.26 -3.29 7.80
N LEU A 360 -2.39 -3.13 8.80
CA LEU A 360 -2.78 -2.99 10.21
C LEU A 360 -3.70 -1.78 10.45
N GLN A 361 -3.68 -0.78 9.55
CA GLN A 361 -4.59 0.37 9.55
C GLN A 361 -6.07 -0.03 9.45
N ILE A 362 -6.39 -1.19 8.85
CA ILE A 362 -7.75 -1.75 8.80
C ILE A 362 -8.30 -2.00 10.22
N SER A 363 -7.43 -2.43 11.13
CA SER A 363 -7.78 -2.78 12.51
C SER A 363 -7.50 -1.70 13.54
N LEU A 364 -7.05 -0.51 13.10
CA LEU A 364 -6.90 0.66 13.96
C LEU A 364 -8.12 0.92 14.87
N PRO A 365 -9.39 0.87 14.39
CA PRO A 365 -10.54 1.05 15.27
C PRO A 365 -10.63 -0.01 16.37
N ALA A 366 -10.31 -1.27 16.10
CA ALA A 366 -10.35 -2.33 17.10
C ALA A 366 -9.22 -2.19 18.13
N VAL A 367 -8.02 -1.81 17.68
CA VAL A 367 -6.84 -1.58 18.54
C VAL A 367 -7.05 -0.40 19.49
N LEU A 368 -7.65 0.69 19.02
CA LEU A 368 -7.89 1.88 19.85
C LEU A 368 -9.12 1.75 20.76
N TRP A 369 -10.00 0.78 20.48
CA TRP A 369 -11.28 0.63 21.18
C TRP A 369 -11.16 0.44 22.71
N PRO A 370 -10.24 -0.38 23.25
CA PRO A 370 -10.07 -0.52 24.70
C PRO A 370 -9.70 0.80 25.39
N LEU A 371 -8.75 1.55 24.82
CA LEU A 371 -8.34 2.86 25.33
C LEU A 371 -9.50 3.86 25.27
N TRP A 372 -10.23 3.87 24.15
CA TRP A 372 -11.38 4.74 23.97
C TRP A 372 -12.48 4.48 24.99
N LEU A 373 -12.80 3.21 25.25
CA LEU A 373 -13.79 2.85 26.26
C LEU A 373 -13.37 3.27 27.66
N ALA A 374 -12.10 3.05 28.04
CA ALA A 374 -11.58 3.45 29.34
C ALA A 374 -11.64 4.98 29.53
N ALA A 375 -11.19 5.75 28.53
CA ALA A 375 -11.24 7.20 28.54
C ALA A 375 -12.69 7.72 28.60
N ALA A 376 -13.59 7.18 27.76
CA ALA A 376 -14.99 7.57 27.75
C ALA A 376 -15.75 7.18 29.04
N HIS A 377 -15.35 6.10 29.70
CA HIS A 377 -15.95 5.68 30.97
C HIS A 377 -15.54 6.61 32.12
N ALA A 378 -14.29 7.07 32.15
CA ALA A 378 -13.81 8.02 33.17
C ALA A 378 -14.53 9.37 33.15
N LEU A 379 -15.04 9.79 31.99
CA LEU A 379 -15.83 11.02 31.85
C LEU A 379 -17.24 10.90 32.45
N ARG A 380 -17.69 9.72 32.87
CA ARG A 380 -19.00 9.53 33.50
C ARG A 380 -18.91 9.88 34.99
N GLY A 381 -19.88 10.65 35.48
CA GLY A 381 -19.93 11.09 36.89
C GLY A 381 -19.92 9.94 37.91
N THR A 382 -20.38 8.76 37.51
CA THR A 382 -20.44 7.53 38.33
C THR A 382 -19.12 6.77 38.43
N ALA A 383 -18.05 7.20 37.76
CA ALA A 383 -16.78 6.49 37.76
C ALA A 383 -16.05 6.65 39.12
N GLY A 384 -15.64 5.53 39.72
CA GLY A 384 -14.77 5.52 40.90
C GLY A 384 -13.35 6.00 40.59
N TRP A 385 -12.54 6.24 41.64
CA TRP A 385 -11.19 6.79 41.51
C TRP A 385 -10.26 5.97 40.60
N ALA A 386 -10.27 4.63 40.71
CA ALA A 386 -9.46 3.74 39.89
C ALA A 386 -9.85 3.78 38.41
N ALA A 387 -11.15 3.88 38.11
CA ALA A 387 -11.67 4.03 36.75
C ALA A 387 -11.28 5.39 36.15
N ARG A 388 -11.29 6.46 36.95
CA ARG A 388 -10.83 7.78 36.52
C ARG A 388 -9.34 7.80 36.22
N LEU A 389 -8.51 7.20 37.07
CA LEU A 389 -7.07 7.08 36.84
C LEU A 389 -6.80 6.29 35.55
N GLY A 390 -7.40 5.11 35.41
CA GLY A 390 -7.23 4.28 34.21
C GLY A 390 -7.70 4.98 32.92
N GLY A 391 -8.82 5.70 32.97
CA GLY A 391 -9.29 6.47 31.81
C GLY A 391 -8.44 7.71 31.50
N ALA A 392 -7.88 8.38 32.52
CA ALA A 392 -6.92 9.46 32.31
C ALA A 392 -5.63 8.93 31.65
N THR A 393 -5.10 7.80 32.11
CA THR A 393 -3.96 7.12 31.45
C THR A 393 -4.29 6.76 30.00
N ALA A 394 -5.48 6.20 29.74
CA ALA A 394 -5.89 5.87 28.38
C ALA A 394 -6.01 7.12 27.48
N ALA A 395 -6.52 8.23 28.01
CA ALA A 395 -6.58 9.50 27.29
C ALA A 395 -5.17 10.06 26.99
N VAL A 396 -4.24 9.98 27.93
CA VAL A 396 -2.83 10.36 27.73
C VAL A 396 -2.18 9.50 26.65
N VAL A 397 -2.42 8.18 26.64
CA VAL A 397 -1.91 7.29 25.60
C VAL A 397 -2.48 7.66 24.22
N LEU A 398 -3.79 7.92 24.11
CA LEU A 398 -4.41 8.36 22.84
C LEU A 398 -3.86 9.71 22.36
N ALA A 399 -3.66 10.66 23.27
CA ALA A 399 -3.04 11.95 22.96
C ALA A 399 -1.58 11.76 22.51
N GLY A 400 -0.82 10.89 23.18
CA GLY A 400 0.55 10.54 22.82
C GLY A 400 0.67 9.90 21.42
N LEU A 401 -0.25 8.99 21.07
CA LEU A 401 -0.33 8.42 19.70
C LEU A 401 -0.58 9.51 18.66
N THR A 402 -1.54 10.40 18.96
CA THR A 402 -1.90 11.51 18.06
C THR A 402 -0.72 12.46 17.88
N ALA A 403 -0.06 12.84 18.97
CA ALA A 403 1.12 13.71 18.95
C ALA A 403 2.30 13.08 18.20
N ALA A 404 2.56 11.78 18.41
CA ALA A 404 3.61 11.05 17.70
C ALA A 404 3.35 10.97 16.19
N THR A 405 2.11 10.68 15.79
CA THR A 405 1.71 10.62 14.37
C THR A 405 1.79 12.01 13.72
N LEU A 406 1.40 13.05 14.45
CA LEU A 406 1.53 14.43 14.00
C LEU A 406 3.00 14.82 13.85
N ALA A 407 3.84 14.50 14.83
CA ALA A 407 5.28 14.75 14.77
C ALA A 407 5.94 14.03 13.58
N GLY A 408 5.59 12.76 13.33
CA GLY A 408 6.05 12.02 12.15
C GLY A 408 5.58 12.64 10.83
N THR A 409 4.37 13.20 10.79
CA THR A 409 3.84 13.93 9.63
C THR A 409 4.62 15.23 9.40
N VAL A 410 4.88 16.01 10.46
CA VAL A 410 5.66 17.26 10.38
C VAL A 410 7.10 16.99 9.96
N ALA A 411 7.75 15.98 10.54
CA ALA A 411 9.11 15.58 10.17
C ALA A 411 9.22 15.15 8.70
N PHE A 412 8.19 14.48 8.17
CA PHE A 412 8.14 14.19 6.74
C PHE A 412 8.01 15.45 5.90
N LEU A 413 7.14 16.40 6.31
CA LEU A 413 6.96 17.67 5.60
C LEU A 413 8.25 18.51 5.53
N THR A 414 9.11 18.45 6.56
CA THR A 414 10.40 19.16 6.52
C THR A 414 11.37 18.59 5.48
N GLY A 415 11.22 17.32 5.08
CA GLY A 415 12.03 16.68 4.04
C GLY A 415 11.55 16.91 2.61
N VAL A 416 10.37 17.52 2.42
CA VAL A 416 9.75 17.72 1.09
C VAL A 416 10.66 18.44 0.08
N PRO A 417 11.38 19.53 0.43
CA PRO A 417 12.23 20.22 -0.54
C PRO A 417 13.30 19.30 -1.16
N GLY A 418 13.99 18.49 -0.34
CA GLY A 418 15.02 17.57 -0.83
C GLY A 418 14.46 16.49 -1.76
N VAL A 419 13.27 15.97 -1.46
CA VAL A 419 12.57 15.01 -2.33
C VAL A 419 12.21 15.66 -3.67
N ARG A 420 11.80 16.92 -3.66
CA ARG A 420 11.50 17.65 -4.91
C ARG A 420 12.75 17.91 -5.74
N ASP A 421 13.87 18.23 -5.10
CA ASP A 421 15.14 18.42 -5.79
C ASP A 421 15.62 17.13 -6.45
N GLU A 422 15.44 15.98 -5.81
CA GLU A 422 15.70 14.66 -6.40
C GLU A 422 14.83 14.42 -7.65
N GLU A 423 13.52 14.69 -7.56
CA GLU A 423 12.59 14.52 -8.68
C GLU A 423 12.89 15.45 -9.86
N LEU A 424 13.22 16.72 -9.59
CA LEU A 424 13.65 17.67 -10.61
C LEU A 424 14.95 17.24 -11.27
N THR A 425 15.89 16.71 -10.49
CA THR A 425 17.16 16.16 -10.99
C THR A 425 16.93 14.98 -11.91
N ALA A 426 16.05 14.04 -11.54
CA ALA A 426 15.70 12.89 -12.37
C ALA A 426 15.06 13.29 -13.71
N ARG A 427 14.25 14.36 -13.72
CA ARG A 427 13.67 14.92 -14.95
C ARG A 427 14.73 15.60 -15.82
N ARG A 428 15.60 16.42 -15.22
CA ARG A 428 16.74 17.03 -15.94
C ARG A 428 17.66 15.99 -16.54
N LEU A 429 17.89 14.87 -15.85
CA LEU A 429 18.67 13.76 -16.38
C LEU A 429 17.99 13.14 -17.60
N ALA A 430 16.68 12.90 -17.53
CA ALA A 430 15.90 12.41 -18.67
C ALA A 430 15.95 13.37 -19.87
N ASP A 431 15.82 14.67 -19.63
CA ASP A 431 15.94 15.70 -20.66
C ASP A 431 17.35 15.80 -21.24
N ALA A 432 18.39 15.66 -20.41
CA ALA A 432 19.79 15.67 -20.87
C ALA A 432 20.12 14.45 -21.74
N VAL A 433 19.65 13.25 -21.36
CA VAL A 433 19.82 12.04 -22.18
C VAL A 433 19.11 12.19 -23.53
N ARG A 434 17.86 12.69 -23.51
CA ARG A 434 17.11 12.96 -24.75
C ARG A 434 17.79 14.05 -25.60
N GLY A 435 18.25 15.13 -24.99
CA GLY A 435 18.92 16.26 -25.65
C GLY A 435 20.28 15.87 -26.26
N ALA A 436 20.95 14.87 -25.69
CA ALA A 436 22.15 14.25 -26.28
C ALA A 436 21.84 13.32 -27.47
N GLY A 437 20.57 13.15 -27.85
CA GLY A 437 20.15 12.28 -28.97
C GLY A 437 20.24 10.79 -28.66
N LEU A 438 20.27 10.41 -27.38
CA LEU A 438 20.41 9.02 -26.96
C LEU A 438 19.04 8.36 -26.77
N HIS A 439 18.73 7.35 -27.60
CA HIS A 439 17.48 6.58 -27.53
C HIS A 439 17.64 5.22 -26.87
N GLU A 440 18.85 4.68 -26.86
CA GLU A 440 19.19 3.41 -26.22
C GLU A 440 20.34 3.62 -25.26
N VAL A 441 20.08 3.41 -23.97
CA VAL A 441 21.08 3.61 -22.93
C VAL A 441 21.12 2.44 -21.96
N TYR A 442 22.27 2.23 -21.34
CA TYR A 442 22.39 1.41 -20.14
C TYR A 442 22.38 2.29 -18.90
N GLY A 443 21.89 1.75 -17.78
CA GLY A 443 21.97 2.40 -16.47
C GLY A 443 21.71 1.42 -15.34
N ASP A 444 21.74 1.90 -14.11
CA ASP A 444 21.37 1.08 -12.96
C ASP A 444 19.84 0.92 -12.82
N TYR A 445 19.43 0.03 -11.93
CA TYR A 445 18.02 -0.31 -11.71
C TYR A 445 17.17 0.92 -11.32
N TRP A 446 17.66 1.77 -10.43
CA TRP A 446 16.91 2.89 -9.87
C TRP A 446 16.81 4.08 -10.83
N THR A 447 17.70 4.15 -11.82
CA THR A 447 17.64 5.13 -12.92
C THR A 447 16.76 4.64 -14.08
N CYS A 448 16.90 3.38 -14.51
CA CYS A 448 16.36 2.95 -15.80
C CYS A 448 14.85 3.10 -15.96
N ASN A 449 14.02 2.48 -15.11
CA ASN A 449 12.58 2.53 -15.35
C ASN A 449 12.02 3.95 -15.14
N ARG A 450 12.60 4.74 -14.20
CA ARG A 450 12.27 6.16 -14.06
C ARG A 450 12.57 6.93 -15.35
N LEU A 451 13.74 6.70 -15.96
CA LEU A 451 14.15 7.34 -17.22
C LEU A 451 13.22 6.96 -18.37
N ILE A 452 12.88 5.67 -18.52
CA ILE A 452 11.96 5.20 -19.56
C ILE A 452 10.59 5.86 -19.37
N PHE A 453 10.05 5.87 -18.15
CA PHE A 453 8.74 6.47 -17.88
C PHE A 453 8.75 7.98 -18.08
N ASN A 454 9.71 8.70 -17.52
CA ASN A 454 9.86 10.16 -17.70
C ASN A 454 9.98 10.56 -19.17
N THR A 455 10.54 9.68 -20.00
CA THR A 455 10.70 9.95 -21.43
C THR A 455 9.55 9.46 -22.31
N GLY A 456 8.53 8.82 -21.73
CA GLY A 456 7.43 8.21 -22.48
C GLY A 456 7.95 7.16 -23.47
N GLU A 457 8.88 6.31 -23.04
CA GLU A 457 9.56 5.28 -23.86
C GLU A 457 10.34 5.80 -25.08
N THR A 458 10.54 7.13 -25.21
CA THR A 458 11.45 7.69 -26.24
C THR A 458 12.89 7.25 -26.00
N VAL A 459 13.27 7.03 -24.73
CA VAL A 459 14.54 6.44 -24.32
C VAL A 459 14.27 5.07 -23.72
N SER A 460 14.90 4.04 -24.28
CA SER A 460 14.93 2.68 -23.73
C SER A 460 16.17 2.52 -22.86
N CYS A 461 16.00 1.98 -21.65
CA CYS A 461 17.10 1.75 -20.71
C CYS A 461 17.26 0.26 -20.39
N GLY A 462 18.48 -0.26 -20.55
CA GLY A 462 18.87 -1.60 -20.12
C GLY A 462 19.56 -1.55 -18.76
N VAL A 463 19.10 -2.36 -17.82
CA VAL A 463 19.67 -2.38 -16.47
C VAL A 463 20.98 -3.15 -16.48
N LEU A 464 22.03 -2.52 -15.95
CA LEU A 464 23.33 -3.13 -15.65
C LEU A 464 23.60 -3.12 -14.14
N ASP A 465 24.44 -4.06 -13.69
CA ASP A 465 25.00 -4.08 -12.33
C ASP A 465 26.34 -3.32 -12.24
N GLY A 466 26.97 -3.37 -11.06
CA GLY A 466 28.26 -2.70 -10.82
C GLY A 466 29.45 -3.24 -11.62
N ALA A 467 29.34 -4.46 -12.14
CA ALA A 467 30.33 -5.08 -13.02
C ALA A 467 30.00 -4.85 -14.50
N LEU A 468 28.99 -4.01 -14.79
CA LEU A 468 28.41 -3.80 -16.11
C LEU A 468 27.89 -5.11 -16.73
N THR A 469 27.34 -6.03 -15.95
CA THR A 469 26.63 -7.22 -16.47
C THR A 469 25.11 -7.00 -16.42
N PRO A 470 24.31 -7.79 -17.17
CA PRO A 470 22.86 -7.62 -17.18
C PRO A 470 22.25 -7.71 -15.77
N GLY A 471 21.56 -6.65 -15.34
CA GLY A 471 20.87 -6.59 -14.05
C GLY A 471 19.37 -6.94 -14.15
N GLN A 472 18.57 -6.32 -13.28
CA GLN A 472 17.13 -6.59 -13.17
C GLN A 472 16.31 -5.95 -14.31
N ASN A 473 16.29 -6.62 -15.45
CA ASN A 473 15.54 -6.20 -16.64
C ASN A 473 14.10 -6.75 -16.61
N ARG A 474 13.19 -6.02 -15.96
CA ARG A 474 11.80 -6.43 -15.70
C ARG A 474 10.95 -6.64 -16.95
N TYR A 475 11.16 -5.83 -17.98
CA TYR A 475 10.49 -5.95 -19.28
C TYR A 475 11.55 -6.25 -20.36
N PRO A 476 11.66 -7.52 -20.83
CA PRO A 476 12.78 -7.95 -21.66
C PRO A 476 12.96 -7.16 -22.97
N ALA A 477 11.90 -6.56 -23.51
CA ALA A 477 11.98 -5.82 -24.77
C ALA A 477 12.91 -4.60 -24.68
N TYR A 478 12.97 -3.89 -23.54
CA TYR A 478 13.88 -2.76 -23.35
C TYR A 478 15.34 -3.21 -23.41
N TRP A 479 15.66 -4.30 -22.71
CA TRP A 479 16.98 -4.91 -22.75
C TRP A 479 17.37 -5.31 -24.19
N GLN A 480 16.48 -6.02 -24.88
CA GLN A 480 16.73 -6.50 -26.24
C GLN A 480 16.99 -5.35 -27.21
N ARG A 481 16.26 -4.24 -27.07
CA ARG A 481 16.45 -3.03 -27.88
C ARG A 481 17.84 -2.42 -27.65
N VAL A 482 18.22 -2.16 -26.39
CA VAL A 482 19.53 -1.56 -26.05
C VAL A 482 20.70 -2.50 -26.40
N ALA A 483 20.50 -3.80 -26.23
CA ALA A 483 21.49 -4.83 -26.57
C ALA A 483 21.78 -4.92 -28.08
N ARG A 484 20.86 -4.46 -28.94
CA ARG A 484 21.06 -4.41 -30.40
C ARG A 484 21.64 -3.08 -30.89
N ALA A 485 21.56 -2.01 -30.09
CA ALA A 485 22.07 -0.70 -30.48
C ALA A 485 23.58 -0.76 -30.78
N PRO A 486 24.08 -0.17 -31.88
CA PRO A 486 25.51 -0.21 -32.20
C PRO A 486 26.35 0.67 -31.25
N ARG A 487 25.78 1.79 -30.80
CA ARG A 487 26.40 2.77 -29.90
C ARG A 487 25.41 3.22 -28.81
N PRO A 488 25.16 2.37 -27.79
CA PRO A 488 24.29 2.76 -26.69
C PRO A 488 25.00 3.80 -25.79
N GLY A 489 24.23 4.67 -25.16
CA GLY A 489 24.72 5.53 -24.08
C GLY A 489 24.82 4.78 -22.75
N TYR A 490 25.48 5.37 -21.76
CA TYR A 490 25.58 4.85 -20.40
C TYR A 490 25.28 5.96 -19.41
N VAL A 491 24.26 5.77 -18.58
CA VAL A 491 23.84 6.69 -17.53
C VAL A 491 24.23 6.06 -16.20
N VAL A 492 25.29 6.57 -15.57
CA VAL A 492 25.86 5.99 -14.35
C VAL A 492 26.06 7.05 -13.29
N ALA A 493 25.82 6.70 -12.03
CA ALA A 493 26.13 7.58 -10.91
C ALA A 493 27.65 7.79 -10.77
N VAL A 494 28.05 9.03 -10.50
CA VAL A 494 29.44 9.43 -10.29
C VAL A 494 30.01 8.69 -9.07
N GLY A 495 31.18 8.09 -9.23
CA GLY A 495 31.84 7.28 -8.21
C GLY A 495 31.20 5.90 -7.98
N SER A 496 30.21 5.49 -8.78
CA SER A 496 29.62 4.15 -8.63
C SER A 496 30.59 3.04 -9.09
N PRO A 497 30.42 1.80 -8.61
CA PRO A 497 31.15 0.66 -9.16
C PRO A 497 31.00 0.53 -10.69
N ALA A 498 29.80 0.76 -11.21
CA ALA A 498 29.51 0.74 -12.64
C ALA A 498 30.32 1.80 -13.40
N GLU A 499 30.39 3.04 -12.90
CA GLU A 499 31.19 4.09 -13.53
C GLU A 499 32.69 3.75 -13.50
N ARG A 500 33.22 3.29 -12.36
CA ARG A 500 34.64 2.89 -12.27
C ARG A 500 34.98 1.79 -13.27
N THR A 501 34.11 0.79 -13.41
CA THR A 501 34.28 -0.28 -14.40
C THR A 501 34.22 0.27 -15.82
N LEU A 502 33.26 1.15 -16.11
CA LEU A 502 33.10 1.77 -17.44
C LEU A 502 34.34 2.59 -17.83
N ARG A 503 34.80 3.47 -16.95
CA ARG A 503 36.00 4.30 -17.20
C ARG A 503 37.24 3.44 -17.41
N ARG A 504 37.41 2.36 -16.63
CA ARG A 504 38.51 1.41 -16.83
C ARG A 504 38.49 0.75 -18.21
N LEU A 505 37.31 0.38 -18.70
CA LEU A 505 37.15 -0.24 -20.02
C LEU A 505 37.31 0.77 -21.18
N LEU A 506 36.98 2.05 -20.94
CA LEU A 506 37.17 3.11 -21.92
C LEU A 506 38.61 3.63 -21.98
N GLY A 507 39.38 3.50 -20.89
CA GLY A 507 40.75 4.01 -20.78
C GLY A 507 40.81 5.52 -20.96
N ASP A 508 41.80 5.99 -21.71
CA ASP A 508 42.03 7.43 -21.95
C ASP A 508 40.87 8.13 -22.69
N ARG A 509 39.96 7.36 -23.31
CA ARG A 509 38.78 7.90 -24.01
C ARG A 509 37.59 8.15 -23.09
N ALA A 510 37.69 7.84 -21.80
CA ALA A 510 36.57 7.95 -20.87
C ALA A 510 36.03 9.38 -20.78
N ASP A 511 36.90 10.38 -20.66
CA ASP A 511 36.51 11.77 -20.46
C ASP A 511 35.92 12.38 -21.74
N ALA A 512 36.47 12.03 -22.91
CA ALA A 512 35.94 12.43 -24.21
C ALA A 512 34.57 11.82 -24.51
N ALA A 513 34.20 10.72 -23.85
CA ALA A 513 32.91 10.08 -24.03
C ALA A 513 31.79 10.71 -23.18
N VAL A 514 32.09 11.62 -22.24
CA VAL A 514 31.08 12.28 -21.40
C VAL A 514 30.33 13.32 -22.23
N VAL A 515 29.01 13.19 -22.32
CA VAL A 515 28.14 14.11 -23.07
C VAL A 515 27.25 14.97 -22.17
N ALA A 516 27.02 14.55 -20.93
CA ALA A 516 26.31 15.35 -19.93
C ALA A 516 26.66 14.91 -18.50
N GLU A 517 26.55 15.83 -17.54
CA GLU A 517 26.60 15.56 -16.10
C GLU A 517 25.41 16.26 -15.43
N VAL A 518 24.57 15.49 -14.72
CA VAL A 518 23.36 16.01 -14.06
C VAL A 518 23.21 15.37 -12.69
N GLY A 519 23.27 16.19 -11.65
CA GLY A 519 22.93 15.81 -10.27
C GLY A 519 23.62 14.53 -9.77
N GLY A 520 24.93 14.43 -9.99
CA GLY A 520 25.72 13.27 -9.58
C GLY A 520 25.59 12.05 -10.50
N SER A 521 24.95 12.17 -11.66
CA SER A 521 24.97 11.17 -12.73
C SER A 521 25.74 11.71 -13.95
N ARG A 522 26.51 10.85 -14.60
CA ARG A 522 27.16 11.14 -15.89
C ARG A 522 26.54 10.30 -17.00
N VAL A 523 26.39 10.94 -18.15
CA VAL A 523 25.93 10.34 -19.39
C VAL A 523 27.14 10.19 -20.30
N TYR A 524 27.49 8.96 -20.63
CA TYR A 524 28.55 8.62 -21.57
C TYR A 524 27.97 8.17 -22.91
N HIS A 525 28.61 8.55 -24.01
CA HIS A 525 28.30 8.08 -25.35
C HIS A 525 29.59 7.69 -26.10
N PRO A 526 30.14 6.50 -25.82
CA PRO A 526 31.40 6.08 -26.44
C PRO A 526 31.25 5.80 -27.94
N GLU A 527 32.37 5.85 -28.67
CA GLU A 527 32.43 5.53 -30.10
C GLU A 527 32.07 4.07 -30.41
N ARG A 528 32.30 3.17 -29.45
CA ARG A 528 31.96 1.74 -29.53
C ARG A 528 31.27 1.30 -28.25
N ALA A 529 30.30 0.39 -28.38
CA ALA A 529 29.64 -0.21 -27.25
C ALA A 529 30.62 -0.97 -26.34
N VAL A 530 30.50 -0.79 -25.03
CA VAL A 530 31.23 -1.52 -23.99
C VAL A 530 30.32 -2.59 -23.40
N ARG A 531 30.60 -3.87 -23.66
CA ARG A 531 29.76 -5.01 -23.26
C ARG A 531 30.59 -6.16 -22.70
N PRO A 532 31.12 -6.07 -21.47
CA PRO A 532 32.01 -7.09 -20.93
C PRO A 532 31.38 -8.49 -20.75
N TRP A 533 30.05 -8.60 -20.88
CA TRP A 533 29.31 -9.88 -20.83
C TRP A 533 29.15 -10.56 -22.19
N ARG A 534 29.65 -9.96 -23.27
CA ARG A 534 29.71 -10.53 -24.61
C ARG A 534 31.16 -10.75 -25.00
#